data_AF-A0AAJ3NAL9-F1
#
_entry.id   AF-A0AAJ3NAL9-F1
#
_cell.length_a   1.000
_cell.length_b   1.000
_cell.length_c   1.000
_cell.angle_alpha   90.00
_cell.angle_beta   90.00
_cell.angle_gamma   90.00
#
_symmetry.space_group_name_H-M   'P 1'
#
loop_
_entity.id
_entity.type
_entity.pdbx_description
1 polymer ?
#
loop_
_entity_poly.entity_id
_entity_poly.type
_entity_poly.pdbx_seq_one_letter_code
_entity_poly.pdbx_strand_id
1 'polypeptide(L)'
;MRKVLFFFTLNVSILSFAQGRNISLSKKIKEPRVLSTGDTLKINQVVFYKLGNNPDGSFRFVQDLNGMNEPIRPSGSRASMMKQPILFFKEKDGVVYAFTKYFVTNIEAAIQTKEIEIIK
;
A
#
# COMPACT_ATOMS: atom_id res chain seq x y z
N MET A 1 23.51 15.30 42.44
CA MET A 1 22.82 14.42 41.47
C MET A 1 21.42 14.96 41.18
N ARG A 2 21.19 15.65 40.04
CA ARG A 2 19.85 15.90 39.43
C ARG A 2 19.89 16.98 38.32
N LYS A 3 20.75 16.88 37.30
CA LYS A 3 20.65 17.77 36.12
C LYS A 3 21.13 17.12 34.81
N VAL A 4 20.73 15.89 34.55
CA VAL A 4 20.92 15.25 33.24
C VAL A 4 19.70 14.40 32.93
N LEU A 5 18.58 15.03 32.56
CA LEU A 5 17.47 14.29 31.96
C LEU A 5 16.46 15.24 31.27
N PHE A 6 16.90 16.06 30.32
CA PHE A 6 15.96 16.91 29.57
C PHE A 6 16.39 17.20 28.13
N PHE A 7 16.99 16.23 27.43
CA PHE A 7 17.37 16.41 26.02
C PHE A 7 17.11 15.22 25.09
N PHE A 8 16.30 14.23 25.50
CA PHE A 8 16.11 13.01 24.70
C PHE A 8 14.68 12.74 24.20
N THR A 9 13.73 13.66 24.34
CA THR A 9 12.31 13.41 24.01
C THR A 9 11.77 14.16 22.79
N LEU A 10 12.60 14.83 21.99
CA LEU A 10 12.12 15.65 20.87
C LEU A 10 12.68 15.22 19.50
N ASN A 11 12.73 13.92 19.19
CA ASN A 11 13.31 13.48 17.91
C ASN A 11 12.57 12.39 17.12
N VAL A 12 11.32 12.01 17.44
CA VAL A 12 10.64 10.98 16.62
C VAL A 12 9.15 11.23 16.47
N SER A 13 8.73 12.20 15.65
CA SER A 13 7.28 12.34 15.35
C SER A 13 6.88 13.05 14.05
N ILE A 14 7.65 13.06 12.93
CA ILE A 14 7.14 13.75 11.72
C ILE A 14 7.34 13.01 10.36
N LEU A 15 8.04 11.88 10.26
CA LEU A 15 8.28 11.27 8.94
C LEU A 15 7.15 10.41 8.34
N SER A 16 6.00 10.23 9.01
CA SER A 16 5.02 9.20 8.60
C SER A 16 3.91 9.65 7.63
N PHE A 17 3.93 10.86 7.06
CA PHE A 17 2.80 11.36 6.24
C PHE A 17 3.10 11.63 4.75
N ALA A 18 4.30 11.33 4.25
CA ALA A 18 4.67 11.65 2.86
C ALA A 18 4.58 10.47 1.86
N GLN A 19 4.27 9.25 2.31
CA GLN A 19 4.45 8.06 1.46
C GLN A 19 3.44 7.94 0.30
N GLY A 20 2.25 8.55 0.42
CA GLY A 20 1.18 8.43 -0.59
C GLY A 20 1.24 9.45 -1.74
N ARG A 21 1.63 10.71 -1.50
CA ARG A 21 1.49 11.76 -2.54
C ARG A 21 2.44 11.61 -3.73
N ASN A 22 3.56 10.94 -3.55
CA ASN A 22 4.63 10.91 -4.55
C ASN A 22 4.55 9.71 -5.52
N ILE A 23 3.88 8.61 -5.16
CA ILE A 23 3.71 7.46 -6.08
C ILE A 23 2.84 7.82 -7.30
N SER A 24 1.98 8.85 -7.21
CA SER A 24 1.17 9.34 -8.33
C SER A 24 2.01 9.81 -9.52
N LEU A 25 3.23 10.30 -9.30
CA LEU A 25 4.12 10.80 -10.35
C LEU A 25 5.01 9.71 -10.96
N SER A 26 5.17 8.57 -10.27
CA SER A 26 5.95 7.45 -10.80
C SER A 26 5.38 6.92 -12.12
N LYS A 27 6.28 6.47 -13.01
CA LYS A 27 5.95 5.88 -14.30
C LYS A 27 5.04 4.66 -14.12
N LYS A 28 4.02 4.54 -14.96
CA LYS A 28 3.17 3.34 -15.05
C LYS A 28 3.94 2.20 -15.70
N ILE A 29 3.84 1.02 -15.11
CA ILE A 29 4.50 -0.20 -15.56
C ILE A 29 3.41 -1.24 -15.86
N LYS A 30 3.42 -1.79 -17.06
CA LYS A 30 2.44 -2.82 -17.50
C LYS A 30 3.07 -4.20 -17.70
N GLU A 31 4.38 -4.29 -17.50
CA GLU A 31 5.10 -5.55 -17.54
C GLU A 31 4.83 -6.34 -16.24
N PRO A 32 4.90 -7.68 -16.30
CA PRO A 32 4.84 -8.51 -15.10
C PRO A 32 5.90 -8.14 -14.07
N ARG A 33 5.58 -8.28 -12.79
CA ARG A 33 6.49 -7.99 -11.68
C ARG A 33 6.79 -9.24 -10.88
N VAL A 34 8.07 -9.50 -10.69
CA VAL A 34 8.54 -10.55 -9.78
C VAL A 34 8.57 -9.96 -8.37
N LEU A 35 7.88 -10.61 -7.44
CA LEU A 35 7.91 -10.27 -6.02
C LEU A 35 9.19 -10.79 -5.37
N SER A 36 9.52 -10.27 -4.19
CA SER A 36 10.60 -10.80 -3.34
C SER A 36 10.44 -12.29 -3.00
N THR A 37 9.23 -12.86 -3.06
CA THR A 37 8.98 -14.30 -2.89
C THR A 37 9.35 -15.14 -4.12
N GLY A 38 9.66 -14.51 -5.25
CA GLY A 38 9.86 -15.17 -6.56
C GLY A 38 8.56 -15.36 -7.36
N ASP A 39 7.39 -15.08 -6.78
CA ASP A 39 6.13 -15.12 -7.52
C ASP A 39 6.07 -14.01 -8.57
N THR A 40 5.53 -14.31 -9.75
CA THR A 40 5.33 -13.32 -10.81
C THR A 40 3.88 -12.84 -10.84
N LEU A 41 3.69 -11.53 -10.66
CA LEU A 41 2.41 -10.86 -10.82
C LEU A 41 2.25 -10.30 -12.22
N LYS A 42 1.05 -10.45 -12.79
CA LYS A 42 0.70 -9.99 -14.12
C LYS A 42 -0.43 -8.97 -14.07
N ILE A 43 -0.51 -8.13 -15.08
CA ILE A 43 -1.69 -7.30 -15.31
C ILE A 43 -2.91 -8.20 -15.51
N ASN A 44 -4.07 -7.71 -15.06
CA ASN A 44 -5.36 -8.42 -15.00
C ASN A 44 -5.45 -9.58 -14.01
N GLN A 45 -4.37 -9.95 -13.30
CA GLN A 45 -4.54 -10.81 -12.12
C GLN A 45 -5.43 -10.12 -11.09
N VAL A 46 -6.22 -10.92 -10.40
CA VAL A 46 -7.22 -10.42 -9.47
C VAL A 46 -6.65 -10.40 -8.06
N VAL A 47 -6.69 -9.21 -7.46
CA VAL A 47 -6.43 -9.02 -6.02
C VAL A 47 -7.75 -9.17 -5.28
N PHE A 48 -7.78 -10.07 -4.31
CA PHE A 48 -8.83 -10.21 -3.33
C PHE A 48 -8.44 -9.48 -2.05
N TYR A 49 -9.25 -8.51 -1.64
CA TYR A 49 -9.03 -7.75 -0.42
C TYR A 49 -9.70 -8.47 0.74
N LYS A 50 -8.94 -8.80 1.79
CA LYS A 50 -9.41 -9.48 3.00
C LYS A 50 -9.92 -8.45 4.01
N LEU A 51 -9.56 -8.58 5.28
CA LEU A 51 -9.88 -7.62 6.31
C LEU A 51 -8.70 -6.66 6.51
N GLY A 52 -9.02 -5.41 6.83
CA GLY A 52 -8.01 -4.42 7.23
C GLY A 52 -7.45 -4.72 8.62
N ASN A 53 -6.16 -4.41 8.83
CA ASN A 53 -5.45 -4.74 10.07
C ASN A 53 -5.28 -3.57 11.04
N ASN A 54 -5.81 -2.38 10.74
CA ASN A 54 -5.81 -1.30 11.71
C ASN A 54 -6.89 -1.53 12.79
N PRO A 55 -6.76 -0.91 13.98
CA PRO A 55 -7.73 -1.08 15.07
C PRO A 55 -9.17 -0.70 14.71
N ASP A 56 -9.36 0.19 13.74
CA ASP A 56 -10.66 0.62 13.22
C ASP A 56 -11.18 -0.26 12.06
N GLY A 57 -10.46 -1.34 11.73
CA GLY A 57 -10.77 -2.24 10.61
C GLY A 57 -10.40 -1.67 9.23
N SER A 58 -9.72 -0.53 9.17
CA SER A 58 -9.15 -0.01 7.92
C SER A 58 -7.91 -0.80 7.51
N PHE A 59 -7.59 -0.75 6.23
CA PHE A 59 -6.41 -1.36 5.65
C PHE A 59 -5.18 -0.50 5.95
N ARG A 60 -4.04 -1.13 6.22
CA ARG A 60 -2.76 -0.45 6.46
C ARG A 60 -2.01 -0.17 5.17
N PHE A 61 -2.08 -1.09 4.20
CA PHE A 61 -1.29 -1.03 2.97
C PHE A 61 -2.12 -0.88 1.69
N VAL A 62 -3.43 -0.71 1.84
CA VAL A 62 -4.38 -0.43 0.77
C VAL A 62 -4.97 0.96 0.96
N GLN A 63 -4.93 1.77 -0.08
CA GLN A 63 -5.46 3.14 -0.06
C GLN A 63 -6.46 3.36 -1.20
N ASP A 64 -7.47 4.17 -0.92
CA ASP A 64 -8.45 4.61 -1.91
C ASP A 64 -7.78 5.56 -2.92
N LEU A 65 -8.16 5.43 -4.19
CA LEU A 65 -7.75 6.30 -5.28
C LEU A 65 -8.83 7.35 -5.62
N ASN A 66 -8.41 8.56 -5.96
CA ASN A 66 -9.30 9.53 -6.63
C ASN A 66 -9.40 9.25 -8.14
N GLY A 67 -10.25 10.02 -8.84
CA GLY A 67 -10.42 9.93 -10.30
C GLY A 67 -9.15 10.17 -11.13
N MET A 68 -8.08 10.69 -10.51
CA MET A 68 -6.77 10.94 -11.14
C MET A 68 -5.73 9.86 -10.82
N ASN A 69 -6.12 8.76 -10.13
CA ASN A 69 -5.21 7.72 -9.60
C ASN A 69 -4.24 8.23 -8.53
N GLU A 70 -4.66 9.18 -7.71
CA GLU A 70 -3.88 9.63 -6.56
C GLU A 70 -4.37 8.95 -5.28
N PRO A 71 -3.47 8.46 -4.41
CA PRO A 71 -3.84 7.89 -3.13
C PRO A 71 -4.37 8.98 -2.22
N ILE A 72 -5.56 8.78 -1.65
CA ILE A 72 -6.20 9.78 -0.79
C ILE A 72 -6.05 9.40 0.69
N ARG A 73 -6.51 8.20 1.04
CA ARG A 73 -6.62 7.73 2.42
C ARG A 73 -6.55 6.20 2.49
N PRO A 74 -6.23 5.62 3.66
CA PRO A 74 -6.38 4.19 3.88
C PRO A 74 -7.80 3.72 3.54
N SER A 75 -7.91 2.58 2.88
CA SER A 75 -9.22 2.00 2.55
C SER A 75 -9.91 1.51 3.81
N GLY A 76 -11.22 1.74 3.91
CA GLY A 76 -12.02 1.28 5.04
C GLY A 76 -12.44 -0.19 4.92
N SER A 77 -13.04 -0.73 5.97
CA SER A 77 -13.54 -2.12 6.02
C SER A 77 -14.54 -2.48 4.91
N ARG A 78 -15.21 -1.50 4.30
CA ARG A 78 -16.09 -1.71 3.13
C ARG A 78 -15.37 -2.22 1.89
N ALA A 79 -14.06 -2.03 1.80
CA ALA A 79 -13.24 -2.59 0.72
C ALA A 79 -12.98 -4.09 0.91
N SER A 80 -13.31 -4.66 2.08
CA SER A 80 -13.15 -6.09 2.35
C SER A 80 -14.00 -6.92 1.40
N MET A 81 -13.52 -8.10 1.07
CA MET A 81 -14.11 -9.06 0.14
C MET A 81 -14.21 -8.58 -1.31
N MET A 82 -13.77 -7.35 -1.62
CA MET A 82 -13.73 -6.89 -3.00
C MET A 82 -12.68 -7.66 -3.80
N LYS A 83 -12.95 -7.83 -5.09
CA LYS A 83 -12.02 -8.37 -6.08
C LYS A 83 -11.75 -7.30 -7.11
N GLN A 84 -10.49 -7.02 -7.40
CA GLN A 84 -10.12 -6.04 -8.43
C GLN A 84 -8.96 -6.55 -9.29
N PRO A 85 -9.04 -6.40 -10.62
CA PRO A 85 -7.92 -6.68 -11.49
C PRO A 85 -6.83 -5.62 -11.33
N ILE A 86 -5.57 -6.03 -11.39
CA ILE A 86 -4.42 -5.13 -11.47
C ILE A 86 -4.40 -4.48 -12.85
N LEU A 87 -4.39 -3.16 -12.92
CA LEU A 87 -4.37 -2.41 -14.18
C LEU A 87 -2.95 -2.02 -14.60
N PHE A 88 -2.12 -1.65 -13.63
CA PHE A 88 -0.72 -1.31 -13.81
C PHE A 88 -0.01 -1.32 -12.45
N PHE A 89 1.31 -1.34 -12.50
CA PHE A 89 2.17 -1.16 -11.34
C PHE A 89 2.81 0.23 -11.38
N LYS A 90 3.26 0.68 -10.21
CA LYS A 90 4.25 1.74 -10.08
C LYS A 90 5.28 1.31 -9.06
N GLU A 91 6.51 1.81 -9.22
CA GLU A 91 7.56 1.59 -8.24
C GLU A 91 8.03 2.93 -7.69
N LYS A 92 8.35 2.94 -6.41
CA LYS A 92 9.00 4.07 -5.77
C LYS A 92 9.80 3.58 -4.57
N ASP A 93 11.04 4.06 -4.46
CA ASP A 93 11.95 3.72 -3.36
C ASP A 93 12.10 2.19 -3.18
N GLY A 94 12.11 1.43 -4.29
CA GLY A 94 12.17 -0.04 -4.30
C GLY A 94 10.87 -0.76 -3.95
N VAL A 95 9.78 -0.03 -3.66
CA VAL A 95 8.48 -0.62 -3.30
C VAL A 95 7.57 -0.67 -4.52
N VAL A 96 7.00 -1.86 -4.78
CA VAL A 96 6.06 -2.10 -5.87
C VAL A 96 4.62 -1.91 -5.40
N TYR A 97 3.91 -1.02 -6.08
CA TYR A 97 2.51 -0.72 -5.84
C TYR A 97 1.64 -1.22 -6.99
N ALA A 98 0.61 -2.02 -6.69
CA ALA A 98 -0.44 -2.36 -7.66
C ALA A 98 -1.50 -1.27 -7.66
N PHE A 99 -1.88 -0.82 -8.85
CA PHE A 99 -3.01 0.06 -9.07
C PHE A 99 -4.14 -0.74 -9.69
N THR A 100 -5.32 -0.59 -9.08
CA THR A 100 -6.59 -1.10 -9.57
C THR A 100 -7.52 0.07 -9.90
N LYS A 101 -8.79 -0.21 -10.20
CA LYS A 101 -9.76 0.86 -10.47
C LYS A 101 -9.97 1.79 -9.27
N TYR A 102 -9.96 1.23 -8.06
CA TYR A 102 -10.31 1.97 -6.84
C TYR A 102 -9.19 2.07 -5.82
N PHE A 103 -8.18 1.20 -5.92
CA PHE A 103 -7.18 1.05 -4.87
C PHE A 103 -5.76 1.09 -5.41
N VAL A 104 -4.87 1.67 -4.62
CA VAL A 104 -3.42 1.42 -4.69
C VAL A 104 -3.02 0.54 -3.51
N THR A 105 -2.18 -0.44 -3.77
CA THR A 105 -1.74 -1.39 -2.74
C THR A 105 -0.23 -1.55 -2.78
N ASN A 106 0.44 -1.38 -1.64
CA ASN A 106 1.80 -1.90 -1.48
C ASN A 106 1.71 -3.42 -1.42
N ILE A 107 2.01 -4.09 -2.53
CA ILE A 107 1.62 -5.49 -2.72
C ILE A 107 2.31 -6.42 -1.73
N GLU A 108 3.62 -6.28 -1.59
CA GLU A 108 4.39 -7.20 -0.75
C GLU A 108 4.00 -7.07 0.72
N ALA A 109 3.91 -5.84 1.22
CA ALA A 109 3.50 -5.60 2.59
C ALA A 109 2.06 -6.09 2.85
N ALA A 110 1.13 -5.83 1.92
CA ALA A 110 -0.25 -6.25 2.06
C ALA A 110 -0.44 -7.77 2.01
N ILE A 111 0.36 -8.50 1.21
CA ILE A 111 0.39 -9.97 1.21
C ILE A 111 0.94 -10.48 2.53
N GLN A 112 2.08 -9.94 2.98
CA GLN A 112 2.72 -10.35 4.24
C GLN A 112 1.80 -10.17 5.44
N THR A 113 1.04 -9.07 5.48
CA THR A 113 0.05 -8.82 6.54
C THR A 113 -1.31 -9.46 6.28
N LYS A 114 -1.46 -10.24 5.20
CA LYS A 114 -2.71 -10.93 4.83
C LYS A 114 -3.90 -9.98 4.62
N GLU A 115 -3.64 -8.71 4.30
CA GLU A 115 -4.69 -7.76 3.90
C GLU A 115 -5.20 -8.06 2.50
N ILE A 116 -4.39 -8.68 1.66
CA ILE A 116 -4.77 -9.11 0.33
C ILE A 116 -4.34 -10.55 0.05
N GLU A 117 -4.93 -11.12 -0.98
CA GLU A 117 -4.52 -12.37 -1.62
C GLU A 117 -4.59 -12.22 -3.13
N ILE A 118 -3.62 -12.79 -3.85
CA ILE A 118 -3.62 -12.81 -5.31
C ILE A 118 -4.30 -14.10 -5.76
N ILE A 119 -5.41 -13.96 -6.49
CA ILE A 119 -6.10 -15.08 -7.11
C ILE A 119 -5.35 -15.43 -8.40
N LYS A 120 -4.84 -16.66 -8.47
CA LYS A 120 -4.11 -17.20 -9.62
C LYS A 120 -5.05 -17.65 -10.74
#